data_AF-A0A060BV56-F1
#
_entry.id   AF-A0A060BV56-F1
#
_cell.length_a   1.000
_cell.length_b   1.000
_cell.length_c   1.000
_cell.angle_alpha   90.00
_cell.angle_beta   90.00
_cell.angle_gamma   90.00
#
_symmetry.space_group_name_H-M   'P 1'
#
loop_
_entity.id
_entity.type
_entity.pdbx_description
1 polymer ?
#
loop_
_entity_poly.entity_id
_entity_poly.type
_entity_poly.pdbx_seq_one_letter_code
_entity_poly.pdbx_strand_id
1 'polypeptide(L)'
;ERLLDQMAQHKLDVLHWHLTDDQGWRIQIRRYPELTRIGAWRTPPGAGHDGEPARYGGFYTQAQIREVVAYAAARYITIVPELDMPGHAQAAIAAYPWLGVTGRRPAVSTDWGVNPWLYNVDDRTFAFIEHVLD
;
A
#
# COMPACT_ATOMS: atom_id res chain seq x y z
N GLU A 1 8.28 14.95 -1.46
CA GLU A 1 8.35 16.42 -1.59
C GLU A 1 8.86 16.89 -2.95
N ARG A 2 10.08 16.54 -3.41
CA ARG A 2 10.60 16.98 -4.74
C ARG A 2 9.62 16.80 -5.92
N LEU A 3 8.86 15.70 -5.95
CA LEU A 3 7.81 15.50 -6.97
C LEU A 3 6.72 16.58 -6.90
N LEU A 4 6.26 16.94 -5.71
CA LEU A 4 5.24 17.98 -5.50
C LEU A 4 5.76 19.36 -5.90
N ASP A 5 7.06 19.65 -5.69
CA ASP A 5 7.67 20.89 -6.20
C ASP A 5 7.63 20.93 -7.74
N GLN A 6 7.96 19.81 -8.39
CA GLN A 6 7.91 19.72 -9.85
C GLN A 6 6.46 19.81 -10.37
N MET A 7 5.50 19.17 -9.70
CA MET A 7 4.09 19.30 -10.04
C MET A 7 3.62 20.77 -9.97
N ALA A 8 3.94 21.46 -8.87
CA ALA A 8 3.61 22.87 -8.70
C ALA A 8 4.23 23.75 -9.78
N GLN A 9 5.51 23.53 -10.11
CA GLN A 9 6.21 24.25 -11.18
C GLN A 9 5.51 24.08 -12.55
N HIS A 10 4.89 22.92 -12.79
CA HIS A 10 4.22 22.58 -14.04
C HIS A 10 2.68 22.75 -13.97
N LYS A 11 2.15 23.35 -12.90
CA LYS A 11 0.71 23.57 -12.69
C LYS A 11 -0.13 22.29 -12.64
N LEU A 12 0.48 21.17 -12.24
CA LEU A 12 -0.26 19.95 -11.89
C LEU A 12 -0.80 20.11 -10.46
N ASP A 13 -2.07 19.80 -10.26
CA ASP A 13 -2.83 20.11 -9.05
C ASP A 13 -3.46 18.88 -8.37
N VAL A 14 -3.28 17.68 -8.92
CA VAL A 14 -3.75 16.42 -8.31
C VAL A 14 -2.64 15.39 -8.31
N LEU A 15 -2.31 14.87 -7.13
CA LEU A 15 -1.51 13.67 -6.97
C LEU A 15 -2.44 12.51 -6.58
N HIS A 16 -2.75 11.66 -7.55
CA HIS A 16 -3.36 10.36 -7.27
C HIS A 16 -2.28 9.43 -6.71
N TRP A 17 -2.45 9.00 -5.46
CA TRP A 17 -1.43 8.30 -4.70
C TRP A 17 -1.82 6.84 -4.47
N HIS A 18 -1.31 5.99 -5.35
CA HIS A 18 -1.42 4.55 -5.26
C HIS A 18 -0.60 4.00 -4.08
N LEU A 19 -1.28 3.61 -2.99
CA LEU A 19 -0.64 3.27 -1.71
C LEU A 19 -0.66 1.77 -1.39
N THR A 20 -1.43 0.96 -2.11
CA THR A 20 -1.57 -0.48 -1.83
C THR A 20 -1.65 -1.28 -3.11
N ASP A 21 -0.83 -2.32 -3.22
CA ASP A 21 -0.84 -3.30 -4.31
C ASP A 21 -0.37 -4.67 -3.79
N ASP A 22 -0.31 -5.67 -4.64
CA ASP A 22 0.12 -7.04 -4.36
C ASP A 22 1.53 -7.14 -3.79
N GLN A 23 2.43 -6.25 -4.23
CA GLN A 23 3.85 -6.22 -3.86
C GLN A 23 4.11 -5.33 -2.63
N GLY A 24 3.10 -4.62 -2.14
CA GLY A 24 3.07 -4.22 -0.75
C GLY A 24 2.14 -3.07 -0.37
N TRP A 25 1.97 -2.97 0.94
CA TRP A 25 1.10 -2.01 1.61
C TRP A 25 1.90 -0.84 2.19
N ARG A 26 1.57 0.42 1.84
CA ARG A 26 2.43 1.58 2.11
C ARG A 26 1.92 2.56 3.15
N ILE A 27 0.76 2.32 3.77
CA ILE A 27 0.19 3.25 4.76
C ILE A 27 0.01 2.62 6.14
N GLN A 28 0.37 3.33 7.20
CA GLN A 28 0.14 2.85 8.55
C GLN A 28 -1.35 2.92 8.94
N ILE A 29 -1.96 1.75 9.17
CA ILE A 29 -3.29 1.66 9.79
C ILE A 29 -3.11 1.09 11.20
N ARG A 30 -3.30 1.94 12.22
CA ARG A 30 -3.01 1.56 13.62
C ARG A 30 -3.84 0.38 14.12
N ARG A 31 -5.09 0.28 13.66
CA ARG A 31 -5.99 -0.86 13.97
C ARG A 31 -5.51 -2.18 13.36
N TYR A 32 -4.71 -2.12 12.30
CA TYR A 32 -4.24 -3.27 11.52
C TYR A 32 -2.71 -3.24 11.31
N PRO A 33 -1.91 -3.41 12.39
CA PRO A 33 -0.45 -3.25 12.34
C PRO A 33 0.25 -4.26 11.43
N GLU A 34 -0.37 -5.42 11.16
CA GLU A 34 0.22 -6.44 10.30
C GLU A 34 0.33 -6.00 8.83
N LEU A 35 -0.49 -5.03 8.40
CA LEU A 35 -0.42 -4.47 7.05
C LEU A 35 0.96 -3.87 6.77
N THR A 36 1.57 -3.22 7.76
CA THR A 36 2.93 -2.67 7.62
C THR A 36 4.02 -3.54 8.22
N ARG A 37 3.72 -4.42 9.18
CA ARG A 37 4.69 -5.38 9.72
C ARG A 37 5.03 -6.49 8.70
N ILE A 38 4.02 -6.98 7.98
CA ILE A 38 4.12 -8.03 6.98
C ILE A 38 3.92 -7.44 5.57
N GLY A 39 2.75 -6.86 5.30
CA GLY A 39 2.33 -6.45 3.95
C GLY A 39 3.23 -5.41 3.28
N ALA A 40 4.00 -4.62 4.03
CA ALA A 40 4.94 -3.64 3.47
C ALA A 40 6.26 -4.25 2.97
N TRP A 41 6.50 -5.54 3.19
CA TRP A 41 7.82 -6.15 3.00
C TRP A 41 7.78 -7.41 2.15
N ARG A 42 8.73 -7.52 1.23
CA ARG A 42 8.95 -8.68 0.37
C ARG A 42 10.45 -8.98 0.24
N THR A 43 10.80 -10.18 -0.18
CA THR A 43 12.19 -10.58 -0.44
C THR A 43 12.31 -11.12 -1.86
N PRO A 44 12.48 -10.24 -2.87
CA PRO A 44 12.61 -10.66 -4.26
C PRO A 44 13.89 -11.47 -4.50
N PRO A 45 13.85 -12.51 -5.35
CA PRO A 45 15.06 -13.19 -5.81
C PRO A 45 15.88 -12.20 -6.66
N GLY A 46 16.98 -11.68 -6.10
CA GLY A 46 17.87 -10.73 -6.76
C GLY A 46 17.79 -9.28 -6.26
N ALA A 47 16.92 -8.96 -5.30
CA ALA A 47 16.94 -7.66 -4.65
C ALA A 47 18.04 -7.63 -3.59
N GLY A 48 19.27 -7.27 -3.93
CA GLY A 48 20.38 -7.15 -2.98
C GLY A 48 21.71 -6.91 -3.69
N HIS A 49 22.81 -6.80 -2.93
CA HIS A 49 24.15 -6.77 -3.52
C HIS A 49 24.62 -8.22 -3.75
N ASP A 50 25.38 -8.45 -4.81
CA ASP A 50 26.01 -9.76 -5.11
C ASP A 50 25.07 -10.97 -5.24
N GLY A 51 23.78 -10.74 -5.56
CA GLY A 51 22.80 -11.81 -5.79
C GLY A 51 22.13 -12.35 -4.51
N GLU A 52 22.42 -11.79 -3.34
CA GLU A 52 21.79 -12.19 -2.08
C GLU A 52 20.38 -11.58 -1.93
N PRO A 53 19.34 -12.37 -1.60
CA PRO A 53 17.99 -11.84 -1.37
C PRO A 53 17.94 -10.92 -0.14
N ALA A 54 17.78 -9.63 -0.38
CA ALA A 54 17.54 -8.61 0.63
C ALA A 54 16.05 -8.25 0.72
N ARG A 55 15.64 -7.95 1.95
CA ARG A 55 14.29 -7.51 2.26
C ARG A 55 14.08 -6.11 1.68
N TYR A 56 13.10 -5.98 0.79
CA TYR A 56 12.67 -4.73 0.22
C TYR A 56 11.33 -4.30 0.81
N GLY A 57 11.19 -3.02 1.15
CA GLY A 57 9.93 -2.51 1.64
C GLY A 57 10.05 -1.16 2.31
N GLY A 58 9.01 -0.84 3.08
CA GLY A 58 8.81 0.46 3.70
C GLY A 58 7.36 0.89 3.59
N PHE A 59 6.97 1.82 4.46
CA PHE A 59 5.64 2.39 4.54
C PHE A 59 5.72 3.80 5.13
N TYR A 60 4.71 4.61 4.87
CA TYR A 60 4.51 5.91 5.48
C TYR A 60 3.74 5.74 6.79
N THR A 61 4.31 6.27 7.87
CA THR A 61 3.55 6.50 9.10
C THR A 61 2.43 7.50 8.85
N GLN A 62 1.39 7.50 9.67
CA GLN A 62 0.34 8.49 9.51
C GLN A 62 0.87 9.93 9.71
N ALA A 63 1.95 10.13 10.49
CA ALA A 63 2.59 11.44 10.63
C ALA A 63 3.21 11.90 9.31
N GLN A 64 3.95 11.02 8.63
CA GLN A 64 4.54 11.30 7.32
C GLN A 64 3.47 11.54 6.24
N ILE A 65 2.35 10.80 6.25
CA ILE A 65 1.23 11.08 5.34
C ILE A 65 0.68 12.49 5.58
N ARG A 66 0.45 12.90 6.84
CA ARG A 66 -0.04 14.24 7.16
C ARG A 66 0.94 15.33 6.72
N GLU A 67 2.23 15.10 6.86
CA GLU A 67 3.28 16.00 6.39
C GLU A 67 3.23 16.16 4.87
N VAL A 68 3.14 15.06 4.12
CA VAL A 68 3.02 15.09 2.65
C VAL A 68 1.75 15.82 2.20
N VAL A 69 0.61 15.56 2.87
CA VAL A 69 -0.66 16.24 2.59
C VAL A 69 -0.55 17.75 2.85
N ALA A 70 0.04 18.15 3.98
CA ALA A 70 0.27 19.57 4.30
C ALA A 70 1.20 20.24 3.28
N TYR A 71 2.26 19.54 2.87
CA TYR A 71 3.22 20.03 1.88
C TYR A 71 2.59 20.23 0.49
N ALA A 72 1.73 19.30 0.09
CA ALA A 72 0.95 19.37 -1.15
C ALA A 72 -0.08 20.50 -1.11
N ALA A 73 -0.80 20.64 0.00
CA ALA A 73 -1.79 21.71 0.19
C ALA A 73 -1.17 23.10 0.11
N ALA A 74 0.04 23.31 0.67
CA ALA A 74 0.79 24.56 0.55
C ALA A 74 1.15 24.94 -0.91
N ARG A 75 0.99 23.99 -1.86
CA ARG A 75 1.25 24.14 -3.29
C ARG A 75 -0.02 24.02 -4.14
N TYR A 76 -1.20 24.04 -3.53
CA TYR A 76 -2.48 23.86 -4.21
C TYR A 76 -2.62 22.50 -4.91
N ILE A 77 -1.93 21.47 -4.40
CA ILE A 77 -2.03 20.10 -4.90
C ILE A 77 -2.95 19.29 -3.98
N THR A 78 -3.98 18.70 -4.56
CA THR A 78 -4.88 17.75 -3.89
C THR A 78 -4.26 16.35 -3.91
N ILE A 79 -4.17 15.73 -2.75
CA ILE A 79 -3.81 14.30 -2.64
C ILE A 79 -5.10 13.48 -2.71
N VAL A 80 -5.19 12.58 -3.68
CA VAL A 80 -6.25 11.57 -3.76
C VAL A 80 -5.61 10.22 -3.43
N PRO A 81 -5.82 9.67 -2.22
CA PRO A 81 -5.25 8.37 -1.87
C PRO A 81 -6.04 7.25 -2.54
N GLU A 82 -5.33 6.20 -2.94
CA GLU A 82 -5.94 4.98 -3.47
C GLU A 82 -5.61 3.78 -2.60
N LEU A 83 -6.66 3.02 -2.30
CA LEU A 83 -6.59 1.66 -1.81
C LEU A 83 -7.32 0.78 -2.82
N ASP A 84 -6.56 -0.01 -3.57
CA ASP A 84 -7.12 -0.84 -4.63
C ASP A 84 -7.91 -2.02 -4.06
N MET A 85 -9.06 -2.30 -4.67
CA MET A 85 -9.99 -3.36 -4.30
C MET A 85 -10.96 -3.66 -5.46
N PRO A 86 -11.45 -4.91 -5.62
CA PRO A 86 -11.15 -6.09 -4.80
C PRO A 86 -9.87 -6.84 -5.21
N GLY A 87 -9.26 -6.45 -6.34
CA GLY A 87 -7.96 -6.95 -6.82
C GLY A 87 -6.78 -6.25 -6.13
N HIS A 88 -5.56 -6.51 -6.59
CA HIS A 88 -4.34 -5.88 -6.08
C HIS A 88 -4.20 -5.96 -4.54
N ALA A 89 -4.75 -7.03 -3.95
CA ALA A 89 -4.95 -7.17 -2.52
C ALA A 89 -3.97 -8.15 -1.86
N GLN A 90 -3.04 -8.75 -2.61
CA GLN A 90 -2.19 -9.84 -2.08
C GLN A 90 -1.39 -9.42 -0.85
N ALA A 91 -0.91 -8.18 -0.77
CA ALA A 91 -0.18 -7.69 0.41
C ALA A 91 -1.07 -7.62 1.68
N ALA A 92 -2.33 -7.21 1.52
CA ALA A 92 -3.29 -7.17 2.61
C ALA A 92 -3.67 -8.59 3.06
N ILE A 93 -3.89 -9.51 2.11
CA ILE A 93 -4.20 -10.92 2.39
C ILE A 93 -2.99 -11.63 3.00
N ALA A 94 -1.77 -11.30 2.58
CA ALA A 94 -0.54 -11.82 3.19
C ALA A 94 -0.43 -11.39 4.67
N ALA A 95 -0.89 -10.19 5.03
CA ALA A 95 -0.95 -9.73 6.42
C ALA A 95 -2.08 -10.44 7.19
N TYR A 96 -3.29 -10.46 6.61
CA TYR A 96 -4.51 -11.01 7.20
C TYR A 96 -5.19 -11.99 6.22
N PRO A 97 -4.88 -13.29 6.28
CA PRO A 97 -5.36 -14.29 5.31
C PRO A 97 -6.88 -14.45 5.25
N TRP A 98 -7.58 -14.13 6.35
CA TRP A 98 -9.03 -14.16 6.43
C TRP A 98 -9.70 -13.12 5.52
N LEU A 99 -8.96 -12.16 4.97
CA LEU A 99 -9.43 -11.22 3.96
C LEU A 99 -9.59 -11.88 2.58
N GLY A 100 -8.88 -12.97 2.30
CA GLY A 100 -8.84 -13.60 0.98
C GLY A 100 -9.92 -14.65 0.75
N VAL A 101 -10.35 -14.82 -0.51
CA VAL A 101 -11.36 -15.83 -0.92
C VAL A 101 -11.00 -17.25 -0.49
N THR A 102 -9.72 -17.63 -0.55
CA THR A 102 -9.30 -19.00 -0.24
C THR A 102 -8.99 -19.24 1.25
N GLY A 103 -8.95 -18.17 2.06
CA GLY A 103 -8.46 -18.21 3.45
C GLY A 103 -6.98 -18.57 3.60
N ARG A 104 -6.24 -18.81 2.51
CA ARG A 104 -4.81 -19.14 2.54
C ARG A 104 -3.97 -17.88 2.66
N ARG A 105 -2.80 -17.99 3.30
CA ARG A 105 -1.81 -16.91 3.39
C ARG A 105 -0.87 -16.95 2.19
N PRO A 106 -0.98 -16.03 1.20
CA PRO A 106 0.08 -15.84 0.23
C PRO A 106 1.30 -15.15 0.88
N ALA A 107 2.46 -15.28 0.24
CA ALA A 107 3.54 -14.31 0.46
C ALA A 107 3.17 -12.96 -0.17
N VAL A 108 3.78 -11.86 0.28
CA VAL A 108 3.70 -10.58 -0.46
C VAL A 108 4.37 -10.78 -1.82
N SER A 109 3.75 -10.32 -2.91
CA SER A 109 4.23 -10.62 -4.26
C SER A 109 5.63 -10.04 -4.49
N THR A 110 6.51 -10.84 -5.10
CA THR A 110 7.83 -10.40 -5.59
C THR A 110 7.86 -10.15 -7.08
N ASP A 111 6.76 -10.43 -7.77
CA ASP A 111 6.64 -10.34 -9.23
C ASP A 111 5.57 -9.30 -9.64
N TRP A 112 5.62 -8.95 -10.92
CA TRP A 112 4.71 -8.00 -11.56
C TRP A 112 3.56 -8.74 -12.26
N GLY A 113 2.52 -7.99 -12.64
CA GLY A 113 1.39 -8.52 -13.40
C GLY A 113 0.11 -8.59 -12.57
N VAL A 114 -0.79 -9.48 -13.01
CA VAL A 114 -2.12 -9.65 -12.41
C VAL A 114 -2.10 -10.86 -11.49
N ASN A 115 -2.39 -10.63 -10.21
CA ASN A 115 -2.37 -11.70 -9.21
C ASN A 115 -3.78 -12.19 -8.86
N PRO A 116 -3.96 -13.49 -8.54
CA PRO A 116 -5.28 -14.08 -8.32
C PRO A 116 -5.80 -13.91 -6.88
N TRP A 117 -5.20 -13.04 -6.07
CA TRP A 117 -5.53 -12.89 -4.65
C TRP A 117 -6.49 -11.72 -4.45
N LEU A 118 -7.77 -12.06 -4.33
CA LEU A 118 -8.87 -11.09 -4.19
C LEU A 118 -9.39 -11.04 -2.75
N TYR A 119 -9.88 -9.88 -2.33
CA TYR A 119 -10.72 -9.78 -1.13
C TYR A 119 -11.97 -10.67 -1.26
N ASN A 120 -12.38 -11.29 -0.16
CA ASN A 120 -13.66 -12.00 -0.08
C ASN A 120 -14.82 -11.04 0.22
N VAL A 121 -16.03 -11.59 0.28
CA VAL A 121 -17.29 -10.84 0.45
C VAL A 121 -17.89 -11.00 1.84
N ASP A 122 -17.08 -11.38 2.83
CA ASP A 122 -17.55 -11.56 4.21
C ASP A 122 -17.76 -10.19 4.90
N ASP A 123 -18.75 -10.09 5.79
CA ASP A 123 -19.02 -8.88 6.58
C ASP A 123 -17.78 -8.37 7.33
N ARG A 124 -16.92 -9.30 7.78
CA ARG A 124 -15.67 -8.97 8.46
C ARG A 124 -14.69 -8.23 7.54
N THR A 125 -14.70 -8.53 6.25
CA THR A 125 -13.86 -7.88 5.24
C THR A 125 -14.41 -6.49 4.90
N PHE A 126 -15.72 -6.32 4.81
CA PHE A 126 -16.32 -4.99 4.70
C PHE A 126 -16.01 -4.12 5.91
N ALA A 127 -16.13 -4.65 7.13
CA ALA A 127 -15.74 -3.94 8.34
C ALA A 127 -14.25 -3.56 8.33
N PHE A 128 -13.37 -4.42 7.79
CA PHE A 128 -11.97 -4.07 7.59
C PHE A 128 -11.78 -2.89 6.64
N ILE A 129 -12.47 -2.90 5.49
CA ILE A 129 -12.39 -1.83 4.51
C ILE A 129 -12.86 -0.51 5.13
N GLU A 130 -14.02 -0.49 5.79
CA GLU A 130 -14.55 0.69 6.49
C GLU A 130 -13.52 1.23 7.50
N HIS A 131 -12.98 0.35 8.35
CA HIS A 131 -11.98 0.73 9.34
C HIS A 131 -10.65 1.26 8.78
N VAL A 132 -10.33 0.94 7.51
CA VAL A 132 -9.15 1.48 6.83
C VAL A 132 -9.44 2.84 6.21
N LEU A 133 -10.69 3.06 5.77
CA LEU A 133 -11.14 4.32 5.19
C LEU A 133 -11.43 5.40 6.25
N ASP A 134 -11.75 5.00 7.48
CA ASP A 134 -11.91 5.86 8.68
C ASP A 134 -10.59 6.48 9.19
#